data_AF-A0A940VTQ6-F1
#
_entry.id   AF-A0A940VTQ6-F1
#
_cell.length_a   1.000
_cell.length_b   1.000
_cell.length_c   1.000
_cell.angle_alpha   90.00
_cell.angle_beta   90.00
_cell.angle_gamma   90.00
#
_symmetry.space_group_name_H-M   'P 1'
#
loop_
_entity.id
_entity.type
_entity.pdbx_description
1 polymer ?
#
loop_
_entity_poly.entity_id
_entity_poly.type
_entity_poly.pdbx_seq_one_letter_code
_entity_poly.pdbx_strand_id
1 'polypeptide(L)'
;MLPPCRKNHYLVQCIVEEPVAAYFSTKQTCRRTLMNADKSFCSPAVPKIAVVAAPQNYVTTSGEPIEKDAIDILVKVLSMRRLHRTSPASGLFNLAAAVLLPGTIPHQLAGISPGVLEQTIRIGHPDGIAEVRVCLDNAGTAISSLGMD
;
A
#
# COMPACT_ATOMS: atom_id res chain seq x y z
N MET A 1 -22.10 -25.25 -7.03
CA MET A 1 -22.28 -23.80 -6.73
C MET A 1 -21.66 -23.51 -5.37
N LEU A 2 -20.57 -22.74 -5.32
CA LEU A 2 -20.01 -22.26 -4.06
C LEU A 2 -20.80 -21.02 -3.58
N PRO A 3 -21.04 -20.86 -2.26
CA PRO A 3 -21.76 -19.71 -1.74
C PRO A 3 -21.03 -18.39 -2.04
N PRO A 4 -21.76 -17.27 -2.18
CA PRO A 4 -21.24 -16.01 -2.74
C PRO A 4 -20.08 -15.36 -1.95
N CYS A 5 -19.78 -15.79 -0.72
CA CYS A 5 -18.71 -15.22 0.12
C CYS A 5 -17.30 -15.86 -0.02
N ARG A 6 -17.09 -16.89 -0.86
CA ARG A 6 -15.78 -17.59 -0.95
C ARG A 6 -14.81 -17.13 -2.05
N LYS A 7 -15.10 -16.04 -2.78
CA LYS A 7 -14.22 -15.59 -3.87
C LYS A 7 -12.93 -14.89 -3.40
N ASN A 8 -12.94 -14.24 -2.23
CA ASN A 8 -11.76 -13.53 -1.70
C ASN A 8 -10.73 -14.45 -1.02
N HIS A 9 -11.10 -15.67 -0.64
CA HIS A 9 -10.18 -16.57 0.07
C HIS A 9 -9.04 -17.04 -0.85
N TYR A 10 -9.35 -17.37 -2.12
CA TYR A 10 -8.36 -17.82 -3.09
C TYR A 10 -7.38 -16.72 -3.51
N LEU A 11 -7.83 -15.48 -3.70
CA LEU A 11 -6.95 -14.38 -4.11
C LEU A 11 -5.96 -14.00 -3.00
N VAL A 12 -6.40 -14.01 -1.74
CA VAL A 12 -5.51 -13.83 -0.59
C VAL A 12 -4.55 -15.01 -0.49
N GLN A 13 -5.03 -16.24 -0.67
CA GLN A 13 -4.20 -17.44 -0.64
C GLN A 13 -3.11 -17.41 -1.71
N CYS A 14 -3.41 -17.01 -2.95
CA CYS A 14 -2.40 -16.85 -4.00
C CYS A 14 -1.35 -15.77 -3.66
N ILE A 15 -1.74 -14.64 -3.06
CA ILE A 15 -0.78 -13.56 -2.71
C ILE A 15 0.06 -13.92 -1.47
N VAL A 16 -0.50 -14.67 -0.51
CA VAL A 16 0.19 -15.03 0.75
C VAL A 16 0.98 -16.34 0.67
N GLU A 17 0.67 -17.22 -0.29
CA GLU A 17 1.44 -18.44 -0.57
C GLU A 17 2.58 -18.20 -1.57
N GLU A 18 2.64 -17.04 -2.21
CA GLU A 18 3.78 -16.60 -3.03
C GLU A 18 5.02 -16.26 -2.17
N PRO A 19 6.23 -16.65 -2.60
CA PRO A 19 7.50 -16.42 -1.88
C PRO A 19 7.86 -14.93 -1.70
N VAL A 20 7.15 -14.03 -2.35
CA VAL A 20 7.41 -12.59 -2.41
C VAL A 20 7.44 -11.93 -1.03
N ALA A 21 6.51 -12.26 -0.13
CA ALA A 21 6.47 -11.72 1.24
C ALA A 21 7.70 -12.10 2.06
N ALA A 22 8.02 -13.39 2.05
CA ALA A 22 9.15 -13.96 2.77
C ALA A 22 10.48 -13.45 2.18
N TYR A 23 10.54 -13.33 0.85
CA TYR A 23 11.69 -12.80 0.12
C TYR A 23 11.98 -11.34 0.48
N PHE A 24 10.96 -10.46 0.45
CA PHE A 24 11.12 -9.05 0.84
C PHE A 24 11.49 -8.92 2.32
N SER A 25 10.90 -9.71 3.22
CA SER A 25 11.28 -9.73 4.64
C SER A 25 12.77 -10.07 4.82
N THR A 26 13.26 -11.05 4.07
CA THR A 26 14.67 -11.48 4.11
C THR A 26 15.60 -10.41 3.52
N LYS A 27 15.17 -9.65 2.50
CA LYS A 27 15.99 -8.61 1.86
C LYS A 27 15.98 -7.26 2.60
N GLN A 28 14.85 -6.84 3.17
CA GLN A 28 14.71 -5.54 3.87
C GLN A 28 15.11 -5.59 5.35
N THR A 29 14.94 -6.73 6.03
CA THR A 29 15.17 -6.83 7.48
C THR A 29 16.39 -7.70 7.84
N CYS A 30 16.79 -8.66 7.00
CA CYS A 30 17.92 -9.57 7.31
C CYS A 30 19.27 -9.12 6.72
N ARG A 31 19.57 -7.82 6.64
CA ARG A 31 20.93 -7.36 6.28
C ARG A 31 21.92 -7.39 7.46
N ARG A 32 21.51 -7.75 8.69
CA ARG A 32 22.39 -7.70 9.88
C ARG A 32 22.81 -9.03 10.52
N THR A 33 22.38 -10.20 10.03
CA THR A 33 22.97 -11.46 10.53
C THR A 33 22.84 -12.59 9.50
N LEU A 34 23.92 -12.86 8.77
CA LEU A 34 24.09 -14.11 7.99
C LEU A 34 24.72 -15.23 8.84
N MET A 35 24.58 -15.19 10.16
CA MET A 35 25.06 -16.21 11.08
C MET A 35 24.02 -16.41 12.17
N ASN A 36 23.05 -17.27 11.88
CA ASN A 36 22.20 -18.08 12.78
C ASN A 36 20.81 -18.19 12.15
N ALA A 37 20.53 -19.40 11.66
CA ALA A 37 19.31 -19.80 10.99
C ALA A 37 18.13 -19.97 11.96
N ASP A 38 17.87 -18.96 12.79
CA ASP A 38 16.69 -18.95 13.65
C ASP A 38 15.53 -18.30 12.89
N LYS A 39 14.55 -19.13 12.51
CA LYS A 39 13.29 -18.78 11.82
C LYS A 39 12.39 -17.79 12.61
N SER A 40 12.88 -17.18 13.68
CA SER A 40 12.14 -16.37 14.65
C SER A 40 12.08 -14.87 14.32
N PHE A 41 12.89 -14.37 13.37
CA PHE A 41 13.01 -12.93 13.11
C PHE A 41 12.13 -12.37 11.97
N CYS A 42 11.42 -13.22 11.21
CA CYS A 42 10.47 -12.76 10.20
C CYS A 42 9.07 -12.66 10.81
N SER A 43 8.72 -11.49 11.35
CA SER A 43 7.36 -11.24 11.83
C SER A 43 6.37 -11.30 10.67
N PRO A 44 5.24 -12.03 10.77
CA PRO A 44 4.19 -12.02 9.75
C PRO A 44 3.50 -10.65 9.62
N ALA A 45 3.85 -9.70 10.51
CA ALA A 45 3.34 -8.35 10.48
C ALA A 45 4.18 -7.39 9.62
N VAL A 46 5.44 -7.67 9.31
CA VAL A 46 6.35 -6.75 8.58
C VAL A 46 7.33 -7.54 7.69
N PRO A 47 7.58 -7.11 6.43
CA PRO A 47 6.96 -5.99 5.73
C PRO A 47 5.48 -6.26 5.42
N LYS A 48 4.70 -5.19 5.30
CA LYS A 48 3.31 -5.28 4.82
C LYS A 48 3.33 -5.43 3.30
N ILE A 49 2.41 -6.23 2.77
CA ILE A 49 2.16 -6.30 1.33
C ILE A 49 0.90 -5.50 1.04
N ALA A 50 0.93 -4.71 -0.01
CA ALA A 50 -0.23 -4.02 -0.53
C ALA A 50 -0.36 -4.31 -2.03
N VAL A 51 -1.60 -4.49 -2.47
CA VAL A 51 -1.95 -4.43 -3.89
C VAL A 51 -2.41 -3.01 -4.17
N VAL A 52 -1.84 -2.40 -5.20
CA VAL A 52 -2.16 -1.04 -5.63
C VAL A 52 -2.70 -1.06 -7.05
N ALA A 53 -3.57 -0.12 -7.38
CA ALA A 53 -4.15 0.04 -8.71
C ALA A 53 -4.38 1.52 -9.03
N ALA A 54 -4.46 1.83 -10.32
CA ALA A 54 -4.89 3.15 -10.79
C ALA A 54 -6.33 3.48 -10.31
N PRO A 55 -6.69 4.77 -10.19
CA PRO A 55 -8.03 5.22 -9.81
C PRO A 55 -9.16 4.54 -10.58
N GLN A 56 -10.13 3.98 -9.86
CA GLN A 56 -11.34 3.37 -10.42
C GLN A 56 -12.51 3.59 -9.48
N ASN A 57 -13.72 3.58 -10.04
CA ASN A 57 -14.95 3.64 -9.26
C ASN A 57 -15.06 2.38 -8.37
N TYR A 58 -15.46 2.55 -7.12
CA TYR A 58 -15.71 1.44 -6.22
C TYR A 58 -16.80 1.78 -5.18
N VAL A 59 -17.27 0.75 -4.48
CA VAL A 59 -18.21 0.90 -3.37
C VAL A 59 -17.48 0.53 -2.08
N THR A 60 -17.56 1.39 -1.07
CA THR A 60 -16.95 1.14 0.24
C THR A 60 -17.65 0.00 0.97
N THR A 61 -17.03 -0.50 2.05
CA THR A 61 -17.65 -1.51 2.92
C THR A 61 -18.91 -1.02 3.63
N SER A 62 -19.15 0.30 3.64
CA SER A 62 -20.35 0.93 4.20
C SER A 62 -21.45 1.16 3.15
N GLY A 63 -21.20 0.85 1.87
CA GLY A 63 -22.16 1.01 0.79
C GLY A 63 -22.07 2.35 0.03
N GLU A 64 -21.16 3.24 0.44
CA GLU A 64 -20.95 4.53 -0.22
C GLU A 64 -20.21 4.36 -1.58
N PRO A 65 -20.71 4.94 -2.68
CA PRO A 65 -20.00 4.97 -3.95
C PRO A 65 -18.87 6.00 -3.93
N ILE A 66 -17.70 5.63 -4.45
CA ILE A 66 -16.56 6.51 -4.65
C ILE A 66 -16.22 6.53 -6.14
N GLU A 67 -16.21 7.73 -6.71
CA GLU A 67 -15.84 7.97 -8.10
C GLU A 67 -14.31 7.98 -8.27
N LYS A 68 -13.83 7.54 -9.43
CA LYS A 68 -12.40 7.51 -9.77
C LYS A 68 -11.73 8.88 -9.60
N ASP A 69 -12.44 9.98 -9.89
CA ASP A 69 -11.87 11.33 -9.89
C ASP A 69 -11.70 11.89 -8.45
N ALA A 70 -12.31 11.22 -7.47
CA ALA A 70 -12.16 11.56 -6.06
C ALA A 70 -10.86 10.98 -5.44
N ILE A 71 -10.14 10.11 -6.15
CA ILE A 71 -8.95 9.40 -5.63
C ILE A 71 -7.79 9.48 -6.63
N ASP A 72 -6.57 9.37 -6.10
CA ASP A 72 -5.33 9.35 -6.90
C ASP A 72 -4.76 7.94 -7.01
N ILE A 73 -5.05 7.06 -6.06
CA ILE A 73 -4.61 5.65 -6.09
C ILE A 73 -5.52 4.75 -5.26
N LEU A 74 -5.68 3.49 -5.67
CA LEU A 74 -6.36 2.46 -4.89
C LEU A 74 -5.37 1.59 -4.14
N VAL A 75 -5.72 1.19 -2.92
CA VAL A 75 -4.93 0.24 -2.13
C VAL A 75 -5.76 -0.82 -1.44
N LYS A 76 -5.23 -2.03 -1.41
CA LYS A 76 -5.68 -3.09 -0.52
C LYS A 76 -4.50 -3.73 0.18
N VAL A 77 -4.42 -3.51 1.50
CA VAL A 77 -3.32 -3.99 2.33
C VAL A 77 -3.61 -5.38 2.87
N LEU A 78 -2.60 -6.26 2.82
CA LEU A 78 -2.57 -7.54 3.49
C LEU A 78 -1.77 -7.42 4.78
N SER A 79 -2.35 -7.91 5.88
CA SER A 79 -1.69 -8.00 7.19
C SER A 79 -1.97 -9.37 7.79
N MET A 80 -0.92 -10.06 8.27
CA MET A 80 -1.05 -11.38 8.90
C MET A 80 -1.85 -12.38 8.04
N ARG A 81 -1.57 -12.37 6.72
CA ARG A 81 -2.22 -13.22 5.71
C ARG A 81 -3.74 -13.01 5.56
N ARG A 82 -4.25 -11.86 6.00
CA ARG A 82 -5.64 -11.44 5.81
C ARG A 82 -5.69 -10.06 5.18
N LEU A 83 -6.76 -9.80 4.44
CA LEU A 83 -7.04 -8.46 3.96
C LEU A 83 -7.37 -7.56 5.16
N HIS A 84 -6.75 -6.40 5.20
CA HIS A 84 -7.13 -5.38 6.16
C HIS A 84 -8.57 -4.93 5.85
N ARG A 85 -9.39 -4.75 6.89
CA ARG A 85 -10.77 -4.24 6.74
C ARG A 85 -10.73 -2.86 6.09
N THR A 86 -9.87 -1.99 6.60
CA THR A 86 -9.60 -0.65 6.10
C THR A 86 -8.20 -0.62 5.43
N SER A 87 -7.27 0.20 5.94
CA SER A 87 -5.82 0.08 5.73
C SER A 87 -5.07 0.63 6.96
N PRO A 88 -3.88 0.10 7.31
CA PRO A 88 -3.09 0.65 8.41
C PRO A 88 -2.49 2.00 8.05
N ALA A 89 -2.48 2.96 8.99
CA ALA A 89 -1.97 4.31 8.77
C ALA A 89 -0.54 4.34 8.23
N SER A 90 0.36 3.49 8.75
CA SER A 90 1.74 3.39 8.24
C SER A 90 1.83 2.94 6.78
N GLY A 91 0.87 2.11 6.32
CA GLY A 91 0.78 1.71 4.92
C GLY A 91 0.32 2.86 4.03
N LEU A 92 -0.60 3.71 4.52
CA LEU A 92 -1.08 4.89 3.82
C LEU A 92 0.03 5.94 3.67
N PHE A 93 0.76 6.24 4.75
CA PHE A 93 1.92 7.16 4.69
C PHE A 93 2.98 6.69 3.69
N ASN A 94 3.33 5.40 3.72
CA ASN A 94 4.32 4.83 2.80
C ASN A 94 3.83 4.88 1.34
N LEU A 95 2.54 4.62 1.11
CA LEU A 95 1.98 4.68 -0.23
C LEU A 95 1.95 6.12 -0.76
N ALA A 96 1.51 7.08 0.06
CA ALA A 96 1.51 8.50 -0.32
C ALA A 96 2.92 8.98 -0.68
N ALA A 97 3.92 8.64 0.14
CA ALA A 97 5.32 8.94 -0.15
C ALA A 97 5.78 8.30 -1.47
N ALA A 98 5.46 7.03 -1.70
CA ALA A 98 5.81 6.35 -2.94
C ALA A 98 5.14 6.98 -4.16
N VAL A 99 3.90 7.44 -4.04
CA VAL A 99 3.14 8.10 -5.11
C VAL A 99 3.83 9.38 -5.57
N LEU A 100 4.37 10.20 -4.67
CA LEU A 100 5.04 11.45 -5.05
C LEU A 100 6.49 11.23 -5.53
N LEU A 101 7.15 10.14 -5.11
CA LEU A 101 8.51 9.82 -5.55
C LEU A 101 8.55 9.29 -6.99
N PRO A 102 9.30 9.94 -7.91
CA PRO A 102 9.41 9.48 -9.30
C PRO A 102 10.01 8.09 -9.43
N GLY A 103 9.50 7.31 -10.40
CA GLY A 103 10.03 5.99 -10.74
C GLY A 103 9.46 4.82 -9.95
N THR A 104 8.60 5.06 -8.96
CA THR A 104 7.89 3.99 -8.25
C THR A 104 6.68 3.50 -9.07
N ILE A 105 6.20 2.27 -8.79
CA ILE A 105 4.96 1.76 -9.39
C ILE A 105 3.75 2.65 -8.99
N PRO A 106 3.56 3.04 -7.72
CA PRO A 106 2.49 3.97 -7.34
C PRO A 106 2.50 5.30 -8.10
N HIS A 107 3.67 5.90 -8.33
CA HIS A 107 3.80 7.14 -9.09
C HIS A 107 3.29 6.99 -10.52
N GLN A 108 3.66 5.89 -11.18
CA GLN A 108 3.20 5.58 -12.54
C GLN A 108 1.68 5.34 -12.61
N LEU A 109 1.10 4.69 -11.60
CA LEU A 109 -0.32 4.40 -11.54
C LEU A 109 -1.19 5.62 -11.21
N ALA A 110 -0.69 6.54 -10.39
CA ALA A 110 -1.41 7.74 -9.99
C ALA A 110 -1.41 8.82 -11.08
N GLY A 111 -0.46 8.78 -12.03
CA GLY A 111 -0.41 9.73 -13.14
C GLY A 111 -0.03 11.16 -12.71
N ILE A 112 0.69 11.30 -11.58
CA ILE A 112 1.14 12.60 -11.08
C ILE A 112 2.20 13.17 -12.02
N SER A 113 2.14 14.49 -12.22
CA SER A 113 3.13 15.19 -13.05
C SER A 113 4.51 15.16 -12.38
N PRO A 114 5.59 14.93 -13.14
CA PRO A 114 6.95 15.03 -12.60
C PRO A 114 7.26 16.42 -12.05
N GLY A 115 8.08 16.50 -11.00
CA GLY A 115 8.56 17.76 -10.43
C GLY A 115 7.62 18.42 -9.42
N VAL A 116 6.51 17.77 -9.06
CA VAL A 116 5.66 18.21 -7.95
C VAL A 116 6.40 17.97 -6.64
N LEU A 117 6.65 19.04 -5.89
CA LEU A 117 7.34 18.99 -4.60
C LEU A 117 6.39 18.82 -3.42
N GLU A 118 5.12 19.16 -3.58
CA GLU A 118 4.11 19.01 -2.53
C GLU A 118 2.75 18.64 -3.13
N GLN A 119 2.11 17.62 -2.57
CA GLN A 119 0.75 17.23 -2.97
C GLN A 119 0.02 16.49 -1.86
N THR A 120 -1.29 16.72 -1.75
CA THR A 120 -2.19 15.87 -0.98
C THR A 120 -2.61 14.68 -1.84
N ILE A 121 -2.24 13.48 -1.41
CA ILE A 121 -2.56 12.22 -2.10
C ILE A 121 -3.83 11.63 -1.50
N ARG A 122 -4.85 11.42 -2.33
CA ARG A 122 -6.14 10.84 -1.97
C ARG A 122 -6.11 9.33 -2.24
N ILE A 123 -6.01 8.55 -1.18
CA ILE A 123 -5.87 7.10 -1.26
C ILE A 123 -7.24 6.45 -1.04
N GLY A 124 -7.76 5.80 -2.08
CA GLY A 124 -8.96 4.97 -1.97
C GLY A 124 -8.64 3.66 -1.26
N HIS A 125 -9.30 3.43 -0.13
CA HIS A 125 -9.25 2.19 0.63
C HIS A 125 -10.67 1.65 0.86
N PRO A 126 -10.84 0.40 1.33
CA PRO A 126 -12.17 -0.23 1.38
C PRO A 126 -13.21 0.50 2.24
N ASP A 127 -12.78 1.38 3.14
CA ASP A 127 -13.64 2.05 4.12
C ASP A 127 -13.87 3.53 3.77
N GLY A 128 -13.27 4.02 2.67
CA GLY A 128 -13.39 5.41 2.23
C GLY A 128 -12.10 5.92 1.60
N ILE A 129 -11.89 7.22 1.70
CA ILE A 129 -10.71 7.91 1.17
C ILE A 129 -9.88 8.40 2.36
N ALA A 130 -8.57 8.19 2.29
CA ALA A 130 -7.61 8.78 3.22
C ALA A 130 -6.76 9.82 2.48
N GLU A 131 -6.61 11.01 3.05
CA GLU A 131 -5.81 12.09 2.49
C GLU A 131 -4.51 12.22 3.26
N VAL A 132 -3.40 12.24 2.52
CA VAL A 132 -2.06 12.40 3.11
C VAL A 132 -1.32 13.46 2.33
N ARG A 133 -0.93 14.54 3.02
CA ARG A 133 -0.03 15.56 2.49
C ARG A 133 1.40 15.02 2.49
N VAL A 134 2.06 15.15 1.35
CA VAL A 134 3.46 14.76 1.14
C VAL A 134 4.21 15.96 0.62
N CYS A 135 5.35 16.26 1.26
CA CYS A 135 6.30 17.25 0.78
C CYS A 135 7.64 16.55 0.53
N LEU A 136 8.28 16.89 -0.59
CA LEU A 136 9.65 16.51 -0.93
C LEU A 136 10.62 17.63 -0.56
N ASP A 137 11.89 17.28 -0.47
CA ASP A 137 12.97 18.25 -0.43
C ASP A 137 13.07 19.06 -1.73
N ASN A 138 13.85 20.16 -1.70
CA ASN A 138 14.04 21.02 -2.87
C ASN A 138 14.64 20.29 -4.08
N ALA A 139 15.30 19.14 -3.86
CA ALA A 139 15.85 18.30 -4.91
C ALA A 139 14.81 17.35 -5.53
N GLY A 140 13.64 17.16 -4.90
CA GLY A 140 12.61 16.22 -5.34
C GLY A 140 13.01 14.75 -5.17
N THR A 141 13.95 14.46 -4.28
CA THR A 141 14.54 13.11 -4.13
C THR A 141 14.22 12.43 -2.80
N ALA A 142 13.91 13.22 -1.77
CA ALA A 142 13.63 12.72 -0.44
C ALA A 142 12.35 13.35 0.12
N ILE A 143 11.68 12.63 1.03
CA ILE A 143 10.51 13.15 1.73
C ILE A 143 10.97 14.12 2.82
N SER A 144 10.50 15.36 2.80
CA SER A 144 10.74 16.36 3.84
C SER A 144 9.71 16.27 4.97
N SER A 145 8.44 16.04 4.63
CA SER A 145 7.36 15.91 5.61
C SER A 145 6.19 15.07 5.08
N LEU A 146 5.50 14.41 6.01
CA LEU A 146 4.25 13.67 5.79
C LEU A 146 3.25 14.09 6.86
N GLY A 147 2.01 14.34 6.46
CA GLY A 147 0.94 14.73 7.37
C GLY A 147 -0.41 14.20 6.92
N MET A 148 -1.26 13.89 7.90
CA MET A 148 -2.71 13.91 7.69
C MET A 148 -3.17 15.19 8.37
N ASP A 149 -3.76 16.10 7.60
CA ASP A 149 -4.29 17.36 8.10
C ASP A 149 -5.57 17.12 8.92
#